data_AF-Q2JJB8-F1
#
_entry.id   AF-Q2JJB8-F1
#
_cell.length_a   1.000
_cell.length_b   1.000
_cell.length_c   1.000
_cell.angle_alpha   90.00
_cell.angle_beta   90.00
_cell.angle_gamma   90.00
#
_symmetry.space_group_name_H-M   'P 1'
#
loop_
_entity.id
_entity.type
_entity.pdbx_description
1 polymer ?
#
loop_
_entity_poly.entity_id
_entity_poly.type
_entity_poly.pdbx_seq_one_letter_code
_entity_poly.pdbx_strand_id
1 'polypeptide(L)'
;MRIVWERSIYGGNGRVPCIICGGWANPIQKKGHQVLLAVVYNDRGQIYGEVCRSCLGLGAKGIKECLQERIARLRKQLEDLEELEQGEVQLPTLEQELSAYLD
;
A
#
# COMPACT_ATOMS: atom_id res chain seq x y z
N MET A 1 18.76 1.36 -5.36
CA MET A 1 17.59 1.96 -4.67
C MET A 1 18.08 3.10 -3.79
N ARG A 2 17.43 4.27 -3.85
CA ARG A 2 17.74 5.42 -2.99
C ARG A 2 16.45 5.99 -2.42
N ILE A 3 16.46 6.32 -1.13
CA ILE A 3 15.35 7.04 -0.48
C ILE A 3 15.76 8.50 -0.34
N VAL A 4 14.88 9.41 -0.76
CA VAL A 4 15.07 10.86 -0.58
C VAL A 4 13.81 11.54 -0.11
N TRP A 5 13.98 12.73 0.46
CA TRP A 5 12.86 13.61 0.77
C TRP A 5 12.51 14.45 -0.45
N GLU A 6 11.31 14.22 -1.00
CA GLU A 6 10.76 14.98 -2.11
C GLU A 6 9.66 15.93 -1.63
N ARG A 7 9.42 16.99 -2.41
CA ARG A 7 8.25 17.84 -2.18
C ARG A 7 7.00 17.02 -2.46
N SER A 8 6.06 17.01 -1.52
CA SER A 8 4.76 16.39 -1.76
C SER A 8 4.05 17.17 -2.88
N ILE A 9 3.79 16.49 -4.00
CA ILE A 9 2.91 17.00 -5.06
C ILE A 9 1.43 16.76 -4.75
N TYR A 10 1.14 15.93 -3.74
CA TYR A 10 -0.20 15.82 -3.18
C TYR A 10 -0.51 17.13 -2.47
N GLY A 11 -1.24 18.02 -3.14
CA GLY A 11 -1.70 19.31 -2.63
C GLY A 11 -2.77 19.21 -1.52
N GLY A 12 -2.78 18.12 -0.75
CA GLY A 12 -3.74 17.86 0.31
C GLY A 12 -3.29 16.72 1.22
N ASN A 13 -4.02 16.52 2.33
CA ASN A 13 -3.80 15.46 3.33
C ASN A 13 -4.08 14.03 2.81
N GLY A 14 -3.93 13.78 1.50
CA GLY A 14 -4.15 12.47 0.89
C GLY A 14 -3.15 11.47 1.43
N ARG A 15 -3.65 10.39 2.05
CA ARG A 15 -2.82 9.30 2.54
C ARG A 15 -2.36 8.47 1.34
N VAL A 16 -1.06 8.27 1.20
CA VAL A 16 -0.49 7.42 0.15
C VAL A 16 -0.01 6.12 0.80
N PRO A 17 -0.28 4.94 0.22
CA PRO A 17 0.22 3.70 0.79
C PRO A 17 1.75 3.65 0.70
N CYS A 18 2.38 3.29 1.80
CA CYS A 18 3.80 3.03 1.89
C CYS A 18 4.17 1.86 0.97
N ILE A 19 5.13 2.05 0.08
CA ILE A 19 5.62 1.00 -0.83
C ILE A 19 6.36 -0.12 -0.08
N ILE A 20 6.82 0.12 1.15
CA ILE A 20 7.53 -0.88 1.96
C ILE A 20 6.56 -1.78 2.72
N CYS A 21 5.65 -1.21 3.52
CA CYS A 21 4.79 -2.01 4.42
C CYS A 21 3.30 -2.06 4.03
N GLY A 22 2.85 -1.24 3.08
CA GLY A 22 1.44 -1.15 2.67
C GLY A 22 0.56 -0.32 3.60
N GLY A 23 1.05 0.07 4.78
CA GLY A 23 0.38 1.03 5.66
C GLY A 23 0.41 2.47 5.10
N TRP A 24 -0.11 3.45 5.83
CA TRP A 24 -0.18 4.82 5.33
C TRP A 24 1.13 5.60 5.53
N ALA A 25 1.67 6.15 4.44
CA ALA A 25 2.69 7.18 4.48
C ALA A 25 2.01 8.54 4.70
N ASN A 26 2.45 9.24 5.74
CA ASN A 26 2.01 10.61 6.02
C ASN A 26 3.18 11.54 5.74
N PRO A 27 2.93 12.67 5.06
CA PRO A 27 3.96 13.63 4.84
C PRO A 27 4.40 14.32 6.14
N ILE A 28 5.61 14.88 6.12
CA ILE A 28 6.12 15.72 7.20
C ILE A 28 6.02 17.20 6.80
N GLN A 29 5.63 18.03 7.75
CA GLN A 29 5.70 19.48 7.56
C GLN A 29 7.14 19.95 7.76
N LYS A 30 7.68 20.64 6.75
CA LYS A 30 8.88 21.46 6.85
C LYS A 30 8.43 22.91 7.11
N LYS A 31 9.29 23.69 7.79
CA LYS A 31 9.07 25.12 8.05
C LYS A 31 8.62 25.84 6.76
N GLY A 32 7.61 26.70 6.88
CA GLY A 32 7.08 27.51 5.76
C GLY A 32 6.05 26.80 4.88
N HIS A 33 5.16 25.99 5.46
CA HIS A 33 4.06 25.30 4.76
C HIS A 33 4.47 24.27 3.70
N GLN A 34 5.76 23.94 3.62
CA GLN A 34 6.25 22.94 2.68
C GLN A 34 6.04 21.54 3.26
N VAL A 35 5.42 20.66 2.47
CA VAL A 35 5.12 19.29 2.87
C VAL A 35 6.10 18.35 2.14
N LEU A 36 6.75 17.43 2.87
CA LEU A 36 7.72 16.49 2.30
C LEU A 36 7.26 15.04 2.48
N LEU A 37 7.58 14.20 1.49
CA LEU A 37 7.42 12.74 1.55
C LEU A 37 8.76 12.07 1.31
N ALA A 38 8.99 10.94 1.97
CA ALA A 38 10.11 10.10 1.59
C ALA A 38 9.71 9.26 0.38
N VAL A 39 10.52 9.31 -0.66
CA VAL A 39 10.27 8.64 -1.94
C VAL A 39 11.44 7.71 -2.25
N VAL A 40 11.11 6.50 -2.69
CA VAL A 40 12.06 5.52 -3.19
C VAL A 40 12.23 5.70 -4.69
N TYR A 41 13.50 5.73 -5.12
CA TYR A 41 13.91 5.62 -6.50
C TYR A 41 14.64 4.30 -6.76
N ASN A 42 14.44 3.73 -7.95
CA ASN A 42 15.27 2.66 -8.47
C ASN A 42 16.64 3.18 -8.95
N ASP A 43 17.49 2.27 -9.42
CA ASP A 43 18.83 2.59 -9.96
C ASP A 43 18.79 3.40 -11.27
N ARG A 44 17.69 3.32 -12.01
CA ARG A 44 17.42 4.12 -13.23
C ARG A 44 16.80 5.49 -12.95
N GLY A 45 16.61 5.86 -11.68
CA GLY A 45 16.00 7.14 -11.30
C GLY A 45 14.48 7.20 -11.44
N GLN A 46 13.80 6.07 -11.57
CA GLN A 46 12.33 6.01 -11.57
C GLN A 46 11.79 5.86 -10.14
N ILE A 47 10.65 6.46 -9.87
CA ILE A 47 9.96 6.39 -8.57
C ILE A 47 9.30 5.00 -8.42
N TYR A 48 9.59 4.29 -7.32
CA TYR A 48 8.79 3.12 -6.92
C TYR A 48 7.63 3.49 -6.00
N GLY A 49 7.72 4.60 -5.26
CA GLY A 49 6.65 5.11 -4.41
C GLY A 49 7.15 5.68 -3.08
N GLU A 50 6.20 5.96 -2.20
CA GLU A 50 6.39 6.68 -0.94
C GLU A 50 6.71 5.73 0.23
N VAL A 51 7.46 6.22 1.22
CA VAL A 51 7.85 5.46 2.41
C VAL A 51 7.32 6.13 3.66
N CYS A 52 6.68 5.37 4.55
CA CYS A 52 6.21 5.88 5.83
C CYS A 52 7.36 6.07 6.84
N ARG A 53 7.14 6.93 7.82
CA ARG A 53 8.13 7.25 8.87
C ARG A 53 8.60 6.02 9.64
N SER A 54 7.71 5.08 9.93
CA SER A 54 8.05 3.84 10.64
C SER A 54 9.08 3.03 9.85
N CYS A 55 8.85 2.81 8.56
CA CYS A 55 9.79 2.10 7.70
C CYS A 55 11.12 2.84 7.53
N LEU A 56 11.12 4.18 7.45
CA LEU A 56 12.36 4.95 7.42
C LEU A 56 13.19 4.75 8.68
N GLY A 57 12.55 4.71 9.86
CA GLY A 57 13.22 4.53 11.16
C GLY A 57 13.87 3.16 11.36
N LEU A 58 13.48 2.14 10.60
CA LEU A 58 14.06 0.79 10.67
C LEU A 58 15.47 0.71 10.06
N GLY A 59 15.86 1.70 9.24
CA GLY A 59 17.09 1.65 8.46
C GLY A 59 17.10 0.58 7.39
N ALA A 60 18.22 0.46 6.67
CA ALA A 60 18.29 -0.37 5.46
C ALA A 60 18.01 -1.86 5.71
N LYS A 61 18.47 -2.41 6.84
CA LYS A 61 18.26 -3.82 7.18
C LYS A 61 16.78 -4.11 7.45
N GLY A 62 16.14 -3.36 8.34
CA GLY A 62 14.74 -3.58 8.68
C GLY A 62 13.78 -3.26 7.53
N ILE A 63 14.14 -2.33 6.62
CA ILE A 63 13.39 -2.13 5.38
C ILE A 63 13.40 -3.39 4.51
N LYS A 64 14.55 -4.07 4.38
CA LYS A 64 14.64 -5.32 3.62
C LYS A 64 13.80 -6.44 4.24
N GLU A 65 13.84 -6.58 5.56
CA GLU A 65 13.03 -7.55 6.29
C GLU A 65 11.53 -7.28 6.09
N CYS A 66 11.09 -6.03 6.24
CA CYS A 66 9.71 -5.63 6.02
C CYS A 66 9.25 -5.87 4.57
N LEU A 67 10.12 -5.63 3.59
CA LEU A 67 9.85 -5.97 2.19
C LEU A 67 9.68 -7.48 1.99
N GLN A 68 10.54 -8.31 2.60
CA GLN A 68 10.43 -9.76 2.51
C GLN A 68 9.11 -10.27 3.10
N GLU A 69 8.72 -9.77 4.27
CA GLU A 69 7.44 -10.10 4.89
C GLU A 69 6.25 -9.68 4.02
N ARG A 70 6.30 -8.46 3.46
CA ARG A 70 5.24 -7.98 2.57
C ARG A 70 5.16 -8.80 1.29
N ILE A 71 6.29 -9.15 0.68
CA ILE A 71 6.33 -10.01 -0.51
C ILE A 71 5.70 -11.37 -0.21
N ALA A 72 6.02 -11.98 0.93
CA ALA A 72 5.42 -13.26 1.33
C ALA A 72 3.89 -13.15 1.48
N ARG A 73 3.41 -12.09 2.14
CA ARG A 73 1.96 -11.83 2.29
C ARG A 73 1.28 -11.61 0.95
N LEU A 74 1.86 -10.79 0.07
CA LEU A 74 1.29 -10.50 -1.25
C LEU A 74 1.24 -11.74 -2.14
N ARG A 75 2.23 -12.63 -2.04
CA ARG A 75 2.19 -13.92 -2.75
C ARG A 75 1.04 -14.79 -2.26
N LYS A 76 0.85 -14.88 -0.95
CA LYS A 76 -0.29 -15.61 -0.40
C LYS A 76 -1.63 -15.01 -0.84
N GLN A 77 -1.75 -13.67 -0.81
CA GLN A 77 -2.95 -12.99 -1.31
C GLN A 77 -3.18 -13.21 -2.80
N LEU A 78 -2.11 -13.31 -3.60
CA LEU A 78 -2.22 -13.64 -5.02
C LEU A 78 -2.73 -15.08 -5.21
N GLU A 79 -2.18 -16.05 -4.48
CA GLU A 79 -2.67 -17.43 -4.49
C GLU A 79 -4.16 -17.50 -4.11
N ASP A 80 -4.57 -16.78 -3.06
CA ASP A 80 -5.98 -16.74 -2.63
C ASP A 80 -6.89 -16.11 -3.71
N LEU A 81 -6.42 -15.09 -4.43
CA LEU A 81 -7.16 -14.47 -5.53
C LEU A 81 -7.24 -15.37 -6.77
N GLU A 82 -6.17 -16.11 -7.07
CA GLU A 82 -6.14 -17.10 -8.15
C GLU A 82 -7.10 -18.27 -7.85
N GLU A 83 -7.21 -18.70 -6.58
CA GLU A 83 -8.19 -19.71 -6.15
C GLU A 83 -9.63 -19.19 -6.29
N LEU A 84 -9.89 -17.94 -5.87
CA LEU A 84 -11.20 -17.30 -6.03
C LEU A 84 -11.61 -17.14 -7.49
N GLU A 85 -10.68 -16.83 -8.39
CA GLU A 85 -10.95 -16.67 -9.83
C GLU A 85 -11.37 -17.99 -10.49
N GLN A 86 -10.85 -19.12 -10.01
CA GLN A 86 -11.22 -20.45 -10.49
C GLN A 86 -12.59 -20.92 -9.97
N GLY A 87 -13.08 -20.32 -8.88
CA GLY A 87 -14.38 -20.64 -8.30
C GLY A 87 -15.53 -20.16 -9.18
N GLU A 88 -16.61 -20.93 -9.22
CA GLU A 88 -17.86 -20.46 -9.83
C GLU A 88 -18.45 -19.34 -8.96
N VAL A 89 -18.64 -18.16 -9.56
CA VAL A 89 -19.28 -17.02 -8.88
C VAL A 89 -20.80 -17.20 -8.94
N GLN A 90 -21.39 -17.60 -7.83
CA GLN A 90 -22.85 -17.60 -7.67
C GLN A 90 -23.31 -16.25 -7.15
N LEU A 91 -24.16 -15.56 -7.93
CA LEU A 91 -24.79 -14.31 -7.52
C LEU A 91 -26.19 -14.63 -6.99
N PRO A 92 -26.57 -14.16 -5.78
CA PRO A 92 -27.92 -14.33 -5.29
C PRO A 92 -28.92 -13.58 -6.19
N THR A 93 -30.08 -14.17 -6.45
CA THR A 93 -31.18 -13.45 -7.10
C THR A 93 -32.02 -12.69 -6.08
N LEU A 94 -32.71 -11.64 -6.52
CA LEU A 94 -33.57 -10.82 -5.66
C LEU A 94 -34.68 -11.67 -5.01
N GLU A 95 -35.23 -12.63 -5.77
CA GLU A 95 -36.25 -13.57 -5.31
C GLU A 95 -35.74 -14.50 -4.20
N GLN A 96 -34.48 -14.95 -4.28
CA GLN A 96 -33.86 -15.79 -3.24
C GLN A 96 -33.69 -14.99 -1.93
N GLU A 97 -33.21 -13.75 -2.02
CA GLU A 97 -33.05 -12.86 -0.87
C GLU A 97 -34.39 -12.51 -0.22
N LEU A 98 -35.43 -12.20 -1.01
CA LEU A 98 -36.76 -11.84 -0.51
C LEU A 98 -37.49 -13.00 0.16
N SER A 99 -37.26 -14.25 -0.30
CA SER A 99 -37.89 -15.43 0.29
C SER A 99 -37.51 -15.64 1.77
N ALA A 100 -36.32 -15.20 2.19
CA ALA A 100 -35.86 -15.29 3.57
C ALA A 100 -36.53 -14.30 4.54
N TYR A 101 -37.27 -13.30 4.02
CA TYR A 101 -37.98 -12.28 4.81
C TYR A 101 -39.50 -12.47 4.85
N LEU A 102 -40.01 -13.47 4.14
CA LEU A 102 -41.45 -13.77 4.05
C LEU A 102 -41.89 -14.97 4.89
N ASP A 103 -40.94 -15.64 5.56
CA ASP A 103 -41.16 -16.60 6.65
C ASP A 103 -41.09 -15.92 8.04
#